data_AF-A0A836UCX0-F1
#
_entry.id   AF-A0A836UCX0-F1
#
_cell.length_a   1.000
_cell.length_b   1.000
_cell.length_c   1.000
_cell.angle_alpha   90.00
_cell.angle_beta   90.00
_cell.angle_gamma   90.00
#
_symmetry.space_group_name_H-M   'P 1'
#
loop_
_entity.id
_entity.type
_entity.pdbx_description
1 polymer ?
#
loop_
_entity_poly.entity_id
_entity_poly.type
_entity_poly.pdbx_seq_one_letter_code
_entity_poly.pdbx_strand_id
1 'polypeptide(L)' 'MNKPLPLKQEIIRQGRIQADVALEAGISESRMSRIVNRRVTIQEHERRHLARVLGLNHQDI' A
#
# COMPACT_ATOMS: atom_id res chain seq x y z
N MET A 1 12.84 1.54 -16.71
CA MET A 1 11.62 0.76 -16.45
C MET A 1 11.47 0.64 -14.94
N ASN A 2 10.70 1.52 -14.31
CA ASN A 2 10.47 1.49 -12.86
C ASN A 2 9.52 0.34 -12.56
N LYS A 3 10.07 -0.76 -12.06
CA LYS A 3 9.27 -1.87 -11.54
C LYS A 3 8.54 -1.33 -10.30
N PRO A 4 7.19 -1.47 -10.17
CA PRO A 4 6.49 -1.01 -8.98
C PRO A 4 7.16 -1.61 -7.74
N LEU A 5 7.56 -0.73 -6.83
CA LEU A 5 8.16 -1.16 -5.57
C LEU A 5 7.11 -1.99 -4.84
N PRO A 6 7.40 -3.23 -4.42
CA PRO A 6 6.46 -3.99 -3.62
C PRO A 6 6.04 -3.15 -2.43
N LEU A 7 4.73 -2.88 -2.28
CA LEU A 7 4.15 -2.07 -1.21
C LEU A 7 4.75 -2.40 0.18
N LYS A 8 5.06 -3.68 0.41
CA LYS A 8 5.79 -4.17 1.60
C LYS A 8 7.12 -3.46 1.85
N GLN A 9 7.95 -3.32 0.82
CA GLN A 9 9.28 -2.72 0.91
C GLN A 9 9.17 -1.24 1.25
N GLU A 10 8.19 -0.53 0.68
CA GLU A 10 8.01 0.89 0.98
C GLU A 10 7.58 1.10 2.43
N ILE A 11 6.62 0.30 2.91
CA ILE A 11 6.17 0.35 4.31
C ILE A 11 7.37 0.13 5.25
N ILE A 12 8.23 -0.86 4.96
CA ILE A 12 9.45 -1.14 5.74
C ILE A 12 10.48 0.00 5.61
N ARG A 13 10.69 0.56 4.41
CA ARG A 13 11.63 1.64 4.14
C ARG A 13 11.29 2.91 4.94
N GLN A 14 10.00 3.18 5.12
CA GLN A 14 9.52 4.30 5.93
C GLN A 14 9.51 3.99 7.44
N GLY A 15 9.87 2.77 7.86
CA GLY A 15 9.82 2.37 9.27
C GLY A 15 8.39 2.24 9.81
N ARG A 16 7.40 1.99 8.94
CA ARG A 16 5.98 1.97 9.29
C ARG A 16 5.46 0.54 9.43
N ILE A 17 4.32 0.40 10.11
CA ILE A 17 3.63 -0.88 10.28
C ILE A 17 2.44 -0.94 9.30
N GLN A 18 2.15 -2.14 8.76
CA GLN A 18 1.05 -2.32 7.81
C GLN A 18 -0.31 -1.91 8.38
N ALA A 19 -0.54 -2.18 9.67
CA ALA A 19 -1.79 -1.82 10.36
C ALA A 19 -2.02 -0.31 10.38
N ASP A 20 -1.00 0.49 10.69
CA ASP A 20 -1.10 1.96 10.72
C ASP A 20 -1.37 2.53 9.32
N VAL A 21 -0.63 2.03 8.32
CA VAL A 21 -0.83 2.43 6.92
C VAL A 21 -2.24 2.06 6.44
N ALA A 22 -2.76 0.91 6.85
CA ALA A 22 -4.12 0.47 6.52
C ALA A 22 -5.17 1.42 7.12
N LEU A 23 -5.02 1.74 8.41
CA LEU A 23 -5.88 2.66 9.13
C LEU A 23 -5.90 4.04 8.47
N GLU A 24 -4.73 4.61 8.16
CA GLU A 24 -4.60 5.90 7.49
C GLU A 24 -5.15 5.89 6.06
N ALA A 25 -5.03 4.77 5.36
CA ALA A 25 -5.58 4.58 4.01
C ALA A 25 -7.08 4.26 4.01
N GLY A 26 -7.70 4.10 5.19
CA GLY A 26 -9.13 3.79 5.32
C GLY A 26 -9.49 2.37 4.89
N ILE A 27 -8.56 1.42 4.97
CA ILE A 27 -8.80 0.00 4.66
C ILE A 27 -8.54 -0.87 5.88
N SER A 28 -9.18 -2.05 5.95
CA SER A 28 -8.93 -2.98 7.04
C SER A 28 -7.51 -3.55 6.97
N GLU A 29 -6.92 -3.88 8.12
CA GLU A 29 -5.61 -4.56 8.18
C GLU A 29 -5.63 -5.89 7.41
N SER A 30 -6.73 -6.63 7.48
CA SER A 30 -6.90 -7.87 6.71
C SER A 30 -6.88 -7.65 5.19
N ARG A 31 -7.46 -6.54 4.71
CA ARG A 31 -7.42 -6.14 3.30
C ARG A 31 -6.00 -5.71 2.90
N MET A 32 -5.35 -4.88 3.72
CA MET A 32 -3.95 -4.49 3.54
C MET A 32 -3.02 -5.71 3.44
N SER A 33 -3.13 -6.66 4.36
CA SER A 33 -2.34 -7.89 4.34
C SER A 33 -2.53 -8.68 3.04
N ARG A 34 -3.77 -8.77 2.54
CA ARG A 34 -4.05 -9.41 1.25
C ARG A 34 -3.43 -8.64 0.07
N ILE A 35 -3.47 -7.30 0.07
CA ILE A 35 -2.86 -6.45 -0.97
C ILE A 35 -1.34 -6.63 -0.97
N VAL A 36 -0.70 -6.49 0.19
CA VAL A 36 0.76 -6.60 0.35
C VAL A 36 1.28 -7.97 -0.08
N ASN A 37 0.52 -9.04 0.22
CA ASN A 37 0.86 -10.40 -0.18
C ASN A 37 0.34 -10.80 -1.57
N ARG A 38 -0.17 -9.84 -2.37
CA ARG A 38 -0.68 -10.05 -3.74
C ARG A 38 -1.76 -11.13 -3.85
N ARG A 39 -2.56 -11.31 -2.80
CA ARG A 39 -3.68 -12.26 -2.75
C ARG A 39 -4.99 -11.67 -3.31
N VAL A 40 -5.01 -10.36 -3.56
CA VAL A 40 -6.13 -9.63 -4.16
C VAL A 40 -5.59 -8.55 -5.09
N THR A 41 -6.39 -8.19 -6.09
CA THR A 41 -6.15 -6.98 -6.88
C THR A 41 -6.53 -5.74 -6.08
N ILE A 42 -5.64 -4.76 -6.08
CA ILE A 42 -5.87 -3.44 -5.50
C ILE A 42 -6.89 -2.66 -6.34
N GLN A 43 -7.89 -2.07 -5.69
CA GLN A 43 -8.86 -1.20 -6.35
C GLN A 43 -8.27 0.20 -6.55
N GLU A 44 -8.79 0.94 -7.53
CA GLU A 44 -8.24 2.26 -7.88
C GLU A 44 -8.33 3.28 -6.74
N HIS A 45 -9.38 3.23 -5.92
CA HIS A 45 -9.46 4.09 -4.74
C HIS A 45 -8.44 3.68 -3.67
N GLU A 46 -8.27 2.38 -3.40
CA GLU A 46 -7.26 1.86 -2.46
C GLU A 46 -5.85 2.28 -2.89
N ARG A 47 -5.56 2.17 -4.19
CA ARG A 47 -4.30 2.62 -4.80
C ARG A 47 -4.05 4.10 -4.56
N ARG A 48 -5.04 4.96 -4.83
CA ARG A 48 -4.93 6.41 -4.60
C ARG A 48 -4.73 6.76 -3.12
N HIS A 49 -5.46 6.10 -2.22
CA HIS A 49 -5.31 6.32 -0.78
C HIS A 49 -3.94 5.85 -0.26
N LEU A 50 -3.50 4.66 -0.65
CA LEU A 50 -2.19 4.14 -0.27
C LEU A 50 -1.05 4.99 -0.82
N ALA A 51 -1.17 5.48 -2.06
CA ALA A 51 -0.19 6.38 -2.66
C ALA A 51 -0.09 7.69 -1.89
N ARG A 52 -1.24 8.27 -1.51
CA ARG A 52 -1.28 9.47 -0.68
C ARG A 52 -0.63 9.25 0.69
N VAL A 53 -0.96 8.15 1.37
CA VAL A 53 -0.44 7.82 2.71
C VAL A 53 1.06 7.56 2.70
N LEU A 54 1.58 6.94 1.63
CA LEU A 54 3.00 6.63 1.49
C LEU A 54 3.79 7.71 0.75
N GLY A 55 3.16 8.79 0.29
CA GLY A 55 3.84 9.83 -0.48
C GLY A 55 4.40 9.33 -1.83
N LEU A 56 3.72 8.35 -2.44
CA LEU A 56 4.09 7.75 -3.72
C LEU A 56 3.20 8.27 -4.86
N ASN A 57 3.66 8.06 -6.11
CA ASN A 57 2.74 8.12 -7.24
C ASN A 57 1.86 6.86 -7.26
N HIS A 58 0.55 7.02 -7.46
CA HIS A 58 -0.40 5.90 -7.55
C HIS A 58 -0.06 4.90 -8.67
N GLN A 59 0.67 5.32 -9.70
CA GLN A 59 1.18 4.44 -10.75
C GLN A 59 2.31 3.51 -10.29
N ASP A 60 2.97 3.81 -9.16
CA ASP A 60 4.09 3.05 -8.61
C ASP A 60 3.65 1.95 -7.62
N ILE A 61 2.35 1.84 -7.31
CA ILE A 61 1.76 0.87 -6.34
C ILE A 61 1.28 -0.43 -6.98
#